data_AF-A0A094EV48-F1
#
_entry.id   AF-A0A094EV48-F1
#
_cell.length_a   1.000
_cell.length_b   1.000
_cell.length_c   1.000
_cell.angle_alpha   90.00
_cell.angle_beta   90.00
_cell.angle_gamma   90.00
#
_symmetry.space_group_name_H-M   'P 1'
#
loop_
_entity.id
_entity.type
_entity.pdbx_description
1 polymer ?
#
loop_
_entity_poly.entity_id
_entity_poly.type
_entity_poly.pdbx_seq_one_letter_code
_entity_poly.pdbx_strand_id
1 'polypeptide(L)'
;MDSSPPPENGDWPTPSRRTSRTLRRYTDYSIRQIAQRTGIPKSTVFDHISAPTSRTAAKRETGRNYKFDSDTIDKMIASLQGHYNERIKPWATLVKEWNLSISARTLAREFDTRGYHKCKACQRALLAQ
;
A
#
# COMPACT_ATOMS: atom_id res chain seq x y z
N MET A 1 -39.03 -27.05 11.88
CA MET A 1 -39.35 -25.77 12.55
C MET A 1 -38.71 -24.67 11.72
N ASP A 2 -39.56 -23.79 11.22
CA ASP A 2 -39.34 -22.74 10.22
C ASP A 2 -38.09 -21.88 10.41
N SER A 3 -37.40 -21.60 9.30
CA SER A 3 -36.45 -20.50 9.21
C SER A 3 -37.17 -19.31 8.58
N SER A 4 -37.43 -18.28 9.39
CA SER A 4 -38.07 -17.02 8.96
C SER A 4 -37.30 -16.32 7.83
N PRO A 5 -37.99 -15.59 6.92
CA PRO A 5 -37.33 -14.83 5.88
C PRO A 5 -36.57 -13.62 6.48
N PRO A 6 -35.50 -13.13 5.83
CA PRO A 6 -34.77 -11.95 6.30
C PRO A 6 -35.65 -10.69 6.21
N PRO A 7 -35.49 -9.73 7.14
CA PRO A 7 -36.27 -8.49 7.13
C PRO A 7 -35.87 -7.56 5.98
N GLU A 8 -36.83 -6.75 5.51
CA GLU A 8 -36.81 -5.94 4.27
C GLU A 8 -35.65 -4.93 4.12
N ASN A 9 -34.79 -4.73 5.13
CA ASN A 9 -33.61 -3.85 5.05
C ASN A 9 -32.37 -4.41 5.77
N GLY A 10 -32.27 -5.74 5.93
CA GLY A 10 -31.11 -6.37 6.55
C GLY A 10 -30.07 -6.76 5.51
N ASP A 11 -28.85 -6.23 5.61
CA ASP A 11 -27.69 -6.85 4.98
C ASP A 11 -27.74 -8.36 5.24
N TRP A 12 -27.80 -9.17 4.18
CA TRP A 12 -27.52 -10.59 4.33
C TRP A 12 -26.17 -10.69 5.03
N PRO A 13 -26.04 -11.36 6.20
CA PRO A 13 -24.74 -11.52 6.81
C PRO A 13 -23.98 -12.45 5.88
N THR A 14 -23.23 -11.89 4.92
CA THR A 14 -22.29 -12.64 4.11
C THR A 14 -21.47 -13.42 5.13
N PRO A 15 -21.59 -14.77 5.20
CA PRO A 15 -21.07 -15.48 6.35
C PRO A 15 -19.58 -15.21 6.40
N SER A 16 -19.13 -14.72 7.55
CA SER A 16 -17.78 -14.18 7.67
C SER A 16 -16.75 -15.20 7.19
N ARG A 17 -15.59 -14.74 6.69
CA ARG A 17 -14.43 -15.59 6.36
C ARG A 17 -14.13 -16.64 7.44
N ARG A 18 -14.43 -16.31 8.70
CA ARG A 18 -14.31 -17.18 9.87
C ARG A 18 -15.21 -18.42 9.77
N THR A 19 -16.44 -18.30 9.28
CA THR A 19 -17.40 -19.41 9.15
C THR A 19 -16.88 -20.50 8.22
N SER A 20 -16.40 -20.13 7.02
CA SER A 20 -15.81 -21.08 6.07
C SER A 20 -14.56 -21.77 6.66
N ARG A 21 -13.72 -21.02 7.38
CA ARG A 21 -12.50 -21.54 8.02
C ARG A 21 -12.82 -22.48 9.20
N THR A 22 -13.79 -22.11 10.04
CA THR A 22 -14.24 -22.94 11.17
C THR A 22 -14.82 -24.26 10.67
N LEU A 23 -15.71 -24.22 9.67
CA LEU A 23 -16.25 -25.44 9.07
C LEU A 23 -15.12 -26.30 8.48
N ARG A 24 -14.19 -25.71 7.74
CA ARG A 24 -13.05 -26.46 7.18
C ARG A 24 -12.13 -27.05 8.26
N ARG A 25 -12.03 -26.43 9.43
CA ARG A 25 -11.11 -26.84 10.51
C ARG A 25 -11.70 -27.88 11.45
N TYR A 26 -13.01 -27.82 11.71
CA TYR A 26 -13.67 -28.65 12.74
C TYR A 26 -14.64 -29.68 12.15
N THR A 27 -14.70 -29.80 10.82
CA THR A 27 -15.52 -30.81 10.13
C THR A 27 -14.77 -31.38 8.93
N ASP A 28 -15.16 -32.57 8.47
CA ASP A 28 -14.62 -33.20 7.26
C ASP A 28 -15.29 -32.70 5.97
N TYR A 29 -15.92 -31.53 6.01
CA TYR A 29 -16.65 -31.02 4.86
C TYR A 29 -15.71 -30.58 3.74
N SER A 30 -16.05 -31.01 2.52
CA SER A 30 -15.45 -30.50 1.29
C SER A 30 -15.87 -29.06 1.04
N ILE A 31 -15.09 -28.33 0.22
CA ILE A 31 -15.40 -26.95 -0.18
C ILE A 31 -16.81 -26.84 -0.79
N ARG A 32 -17.23 -27.84 -1.58
CA ARG A 32 -18.58 -27.88 -2.18
C ARG A 32 -19.67 -28.02 -1.12
N GLN A 33 -19.45 -28.86 -0.11
CA GLN A 33 -20.39 -29.04 1.00
C GLN A 33 -20.47 -27.80 1.90
N ILE A 34 -19.33 -27.12 2.11
CA ILE A 34 -19.30 -25.84 2.84
C ILE A 34 -20.09 -24.78 2.07
N ALA A 35 -19.89 -24.67 0.75
CA ALA A 35 -20.63 -23.75 -0.11
C ALA A 35 -22.14 -23.99 -0.06
N GLN A 36 -22.57 -25.25 -0.18
CA GLN A 36 -24.00 -25.62 -0.10
C GLN A 36 -24.62 -25.29 1.26
N ARG A 37 -23.90 -25.53 2.37
CA ARG A 37 -24.41 -25.27 3.72
C ARG A 37 -24.41 -23.80 4.12
N THR A 38 -23.48 -23.02 3.57
CA THR A 38 -23.30 -21.59 3.93
C THR A 38 -23.93 -20.63 2.93
N GLY A 39 -24.33 -21.10 1.75
CA GLY A 39 -24.78 -20.24 0.64
C GLY A 39 -23.66 -19.42 -0.01
N ILE A 40 -22.40 -19.58 0.42
CA ILE A 40 -21.25 -18.88 -0.14
C ILE A 40 -20.80 -19.57 -1.44
N PRO A 41 -20.51 -18.84 -2.54
CA PRO A 41 -19.96 -19.42 -3.75
C PRO A 41 -18.69 -20.23 -3.49
N LYS A 42 -18.52 -21.35 -4.20
CA LYS A 42 -17.37 -22.24 -4.06
C LYS A 42 -16.02 -21.50 -4.19
N SER A 43 -15.93 -20.55 -5.10
CA SER A 43 -14.75 -19.69 -5.30
C SER A 43 -14.44 -18.89 -4.03
N THR A 44 -15.44 -18.21 -3.48
CA THR A 44 -15.28 -17.41 -2.26
C THR A 44 -14.95 -18.27 -1.04
N VAL A 45 -15.52 -19.48 -0.91
CA VAL A 45 -15.12 -20.44 0.13
C VAL A 45 -13.65 -20.82 0.00
N PHE A 46 -13.19 -21.08 -1.23
CA PHE A 46 -11.78 -21.37 -1.50
C PHE A 46 -10.89 -20.18 -1.08
N ASP A 47 -11.23 -18.96 -1.48
CA ASP A 47 -10.51 -17.72 -1.12
C ASP A 47 -10.50 -17.45 0.39
N HIS A 48 -11.56 -17.84 1.10
CA HIS A 48 -11.63 -17.73 2.54
C HIS A 48 -10.63 -18.66 3.25
N ILE A 49 -10.47 -19.88 2.72
CA ILE A 49 -9.60 -20.92 3.26
C ILE A 49 -8.14 -20.66 2.89
N SER A 50 -7.88 -20.33 1.62
CA SER A 50 -6.52 -20.17 1.07
C SER A 50 -5.83 -18.91 1.56
N ALA A 51 -6.58 -17.86 1.90
CA ALA A 51 -5.97 -16.60 2.29
C ALA A 51 -5.28 -16.65 3.66
N PRO A 52 -4.21 -15.87 3.83
CA PRO A 52 -3.47 -15.79 5.08
C PRO A 52 -4.38 -15.39 6.25
N THR A 53 -4.14 -16.00 7.41
CA THR A 53 -4.86 -15.66 8.66
C THR A 53 -4.49 -14.27 9.16
N SER A 54 -3.26 -13.82 8.87
CA SER A 54 -2.79 -12.50 9.31
C SER A 54 -3.32 -11.40 8.39
N ARG A 55 -4.03 -10.44 8.98
CA ARG A 55 -4.46 -9.21 8.29
C ARG A 55 -3.29 -8.38 7.75
N THR A 56 -2.11 -8.54 8.35
CA THR A 56 -0.88 -7.84 7.97
C THR A 56 -0.18 -8.43 6.76
N ALA A 57 -0.35 -9.73 6.44
CA ALA A 57 0.29 -10.33 5.27
C ALA A 57 -0.22 -9.71 3.96
N ALA A 58 -1.56 -9.62 3.81
CA ALA A 58 -2.17 -9.01 2.63
C ALA A 58 -1.78 -7.53 2.46
N LYS A 59 -1.58 -6.80 3.57
CA LYS A 59 -1.18 -5.38 3.52
C LYS A 59 0.25 -5.17 3.03
N ARG A 60 1.14 -6.14 3.22
CA ARG A 60 2.55 -6.05 2.77
C ARG A 60 2.72 -6.22 1.27
N GLU A 61 1.81 -6.98 0.63
CA GLU A 61 1.86 -7.27 -0.80
C GLU A 61 1.09 -6.25 -1.65
N THR A 62 0.26 -5.42 -1.01
CA THR A 62 -0.62 -4.48 -1.71
C THR A 62 0.00 -3.08 -1.73
N GLY A 63 0.53 -2.67 -2.88
CA GLY A 63 1.04 -1.31 -3.09
C GLY A 63 1.58 -1.10 -4.49
N ARG A 64 1.54 0.14 -4.99
CA ARG A 64 2.21 0.51 -6.23
C ARG A 64 3.71 0.63 -5.94
N ASN A 65 4.54 -0.06 -6.71
CA ASN A 65 5.98 0.07 -6.61
C ASN A 65 6.41 1.54 -6.80
N TYR A 66 7.39 1.96 -5.99
CA TYR A 66 7.98 3.29 -6.13
C TYR A 66 8.72 3.38 -7.46
N LYS A 67 8.76 4.60 -8.04
CA LYS A 67 9.50 4.86 -9.27
C LYS A 67 11.02 4.84 -9.07
N PHE A 68 11.48 4.90 -7.82
CA PHE A 68 12.88 4.89 -7.44
C PHE A 68 13.17 3.76 -6.48
N ASP A 69 14.33 3.17 -6.66
CA ASP A 69 14.95 2.30 -5.68
C ASP A 69 15.41 3.12 -4.47
N SER A 70 15.33 2.52 -3.28
CA SER A 70 15.60 3.25 -2.03
C SER A 70 17.02 3.78 -1.98
N ASP A 71 17.96 2.95 -2.41
CA ASP A 71 19.40 3.17 -2.32
C ASP A 71 19.86 4.28 -3.26
N THR A 72 19.17 4.44 -4.39
CA THR A 72 19.48 5.50 -5.36
C THR A 72 19.23 6.87 -4.74
N ILE A 73 18.14 7.02 -3.98
CA ILE A 73 17.81 8.29 -3.32
C ILE A 73 18.77 8.58 -2.17
N ASP A 74 19.18 7.55 -1.42
CA ASP A 74 20.13 7.73 -0.33
C ASP A 74 21.51 8.20 -0.84
N LYS A 75 21.95 7.68 -1.98
CA LYS A 75 23.15 8.16 -2.68
C LYS A 75 23.03 9.61 -3.13
N MET A 76 21.87 10.01 -3.65
CA MET A 76 21.61 11.41 -4.03
C MET A 76 21.59 12.34 -2.81
N ILE A 77 21.06 11.89 -1.68
CA ILE A 77 21.10 12.67 -0.43
C ILE A 77 22.55 12.83 0.03
N ALA A 78 23.33 11.75 0.02
CA ALA A 78 24.74 11.78 0.42
C ALA A 78 25.57 12.73 -0.46
N SER A 79 25.35 12.75 -1.78
CA SER A 79 26.06 13.68 -2.67
C SER A 79 25.71 15.14 -2.35
N LEU A 80 24.45 15.45 -2.04
CA LEU A 80 24.03 16.81 -1.69
C LEU A 80 24.58 17.29 -0.34
N GLN A 81 24.77 16.41 0.64
CA GLN A 81 25.20 16.82 1.99
C GLN A 81 26.59 17.49 1.99
N GLY A 82 27.48 17.10 1.08
CA GLY A 82 28.83 17.66 0.97
C GLY A 82 28.94 18.99 0.21
N HIS A 83 27.91 19.37 -0.57
CA HIS A 83 28.01 20.48 -1.51
C HIS A 83 26.95 21.55 -1.27
N TYR A 84 27.32 22.61 -0.52
CA TYR A 84 26.41 23.71 -0.17
C TYR A 84 25.64 24.24 -1.37
N ASN A 85 26.33 24.51 -2.49
CA ASN A 85 25.73 25.03 -3.72
C ASN A 85 24.61 24.14 -4.27
N GLU A 86 24.75 22.83 -4.18
CA GLU A 86 23.74 21.87 -4.65
C GLU A 86 22.53 21.79 -3.72
N ARG A 87 22.74 22.03 -2.41
CA ARG A 87 21.65 22.05 -1.42
C ARG A 87 20.69 23.21 -1.65
N ILE A 88 21.18 24.33 -2.17
CA ILE A 88 20.36 25.52 -2.42
C ILE A 88 19.58 25.42 -3.73
N LYS A 89 20.07 24.64 -4.70
CA LYS A 89 19.40 24.48 -6.00
C LYS A 89 17.93 24.07 -5.82
N PRO A 90 16.99 24.62 -6.61
CA PRO A 90 15.61 24.19 -6.55
C PRO A 90 15.47 22.75 -7.07
N TRP A 91 14.45 22.05 -6.58
CA TRP A 91 14.21 20.65 -6.97
C TRP A 91 14.04 20.46 -8.49
N ALA A 92 13.47 21.45 -9.18
CA ALA A 92 13.32 21.41 -10.63
C ALA A 92 14.66 21.37 -11.38
N THR A 93 15.68 22.06 -10.87
CA THR A 93 17.03 22.05 -11.45
C THR A 93 17.70 20.70 -11.22
N LEU A 94 17.60 20.14 -10.01
CA LEU A 94 18.15 18.81 -9.72
C LEU A 94 17.50 17.69 -10.56
N VAL A 95 16.19 17.77 -10.79
CA VAL A 95 15.50 16.81 -11.68
C VAL A 95 16.07 16.86 -13.10
N LYS A 96 16.37 18.05 -13.62
CA LYS A 96 16.98 18.22 -14.95
C LYS A 96 18.43 17.74 -14.97
N GLU A 97 19.24 18.13 -14.00
CA GLU A 97 20.65 17.77 -13.90
C GLU A 97 20.85 16.25 -13.76
N TRP A 98 19.99 15.58 -12.99
CA TRP A 98 20.03 14.13 -12.82
C TRP A 98 19.18 13.36 -13.84
N ASN A 99 18.61 14.05 -14.83
CA ASN A 99 17.79 13.50 -15.90
C ASN A 99 16.68 12.55 -15.40
N LEU A 100 15.95 12.97 -14.36
CA LEU A 100 14.91 12.15 -13.75
C LEU A 100 13.57 12.32 -14.47
N SER A 101 12.85 11.20 -14.68
CA SER A 101 11.51 11.19 -15.30
C SER A 101 10.36 11.53 -14.33
N ILE A 102 10.68 12.15 -13.19
CA ILE A 102 9.71 12.48 -12.14
C ILE A 102 9.54 13.98 -11.96
N SER A 103 8.41 14.37 -11.38
CA SER A 103 8.19 15.76 -11.02
C SER A 103 9.07 16.16 -9.82
N ALA A 104 9.43 17.44 -9.77
CA ALA A 104 10.15 18.04 -8.65
C ALA A 104 9.43 17.83 -7.29
N ARG A 105 8.09 17.78 -7.31
CA ARG A 105 7.27 17.50 -6.12
C ARG A 105 7.46 16.07 -5.61
N THR A 106 7.53 15.10 -6.51
CA THR A 106 7.80 13.71 -6.14
C THR A 106 9.20 13.61 -5.53
N LEU A 107 10.20 14.23 -6.15
CA LEU A 107 11.56 14.25 -5.62
C LEU A 107 11.62 14.84 -4.22
N ALA A 108 10.99 16.00 -3.99
CA ALA A 108 10.92 16.64 -2.69
C ALA A 108 10.29 15.72 -1.62
N ARG A 109 9.15 15.10 -1.94
CA ARG A 109 8.45 14.18 -1.02
C ARG A 109 9.31 12.97 -0.65
N GLU A 110 10.00 12.37 -1.63
CA GLU A 110 10.86 11.22 -1.40
C GLU A 110 12.07 11.55 -0.50
N PHE A 111 12.58 12.77 -0.61
CA PHE A 111 13.67 13.28 0.25
C PHE A 111 13.16 13.64 1.64
N ASP A 112 11.99 14.28 1.74
CA ASP A 112 11.35 14.62 3.02
C ASP A 112 11.02 13.36 3.83
N THR A 113 10.58 12.28 3.17
CA THR A 113 10.28 10.99 3.82
C THR A 113 11.54 10.36 4.46
N ARG A 114 12.72 10.69 3.92
CA ARG A 114 14.03 10.26 4.45
C ARG A 114 14.65 11.28 5.42
N GLY A 115 13.92 12.33 5.78
CA GLY A 115 14.38 13.36 6.70
C GLY A 115 15.34 14.40 6.09
N TYR A 116 15.53 14.40 4.77
CA TYR A 116 16.30 15.45 4.11
C TYR A 116 15.41 16.63 3.74
N HIS A 117 15.59 17.74 4.44
CA HIS A 117 14.87 18.98 4.19
C HIS A 117 15.81 20.07 3.67
N LYS A 118 15.43 20.72 2.56
CA LYS A 118 16.14 21.91 2.10
C LYS A 118 15.77 23.12 2.97
N CYS A 119 16.77 23.92 3.31
CA CYS A 119 16.54 25.14 4.09
C CYS A 119 15.80 26.17 3.22
N LYS A 120 14.56 26.49 3.59
CA LYS A 120 13.73 27.50 2.89
C LYS A 120 14.40 28.87 2.84
N ALA A 121 15.15 29.24 3.88
CA ALA A 121 15.86 30.52 3.95
C ALA A 121 17.02 30.57 2.93
N CYS A 122 17.79 29.49 2.80
CA CYS A 122 18.86 29.41 1.81
C CYS A 122 18.31 29.48 0.38
N GLN A 123 17.13 28.90 0.13
CA GLN A 123 16.51 28.89 -1.21
C GLN A 123 15.92 30.22 -1.66
N ARG A 124 15.56 31.13 -0.73
CA ARG A 124 14.92 32.41 -1.06
C ARG A 124 15.77 33.29 -1.99
N ALA A 125 17.09 33.29 -1.83
CA ALA A 125 17.99 34.09 -2.65
C ALA A 125 18.05 33.63 -4.12
N LEU A 126 17.83 32.33 -4.39
CA LEU A 126 17.84 31.75 -5.73
C LEU A 126 16.49 31.79 -6.44
N LEU A 127 15.39 31.95 -5.70
CA LEU A 127 14.03 32.06 -6.26
C LEU A 127 13.64 33.51 -6.60
N ALA A 128 14.44 34.48 -6.15
CA ALA A 128 14.23 35.91 -6.39
C ALA A 128 15.00 36.45 -7.61
N GLN A 129 15.74 35.58 -8.31
CA GLN A 129 16.36 35.82 -9.61
C GLN A 129 15.47 35.23 -10.71
#